data_AF-A0A150Q9L4-F1
#
_entry.id   AF-A0A150Q9L4-F1
#
_cell.length_a   1.000
_cell.length_b   1.000
_cell.length_c   1.000
_cell.angle_alpha   90.00
_cell.angle_beta   90.00
_cell.angle_gamma   90.00
#
_symmetry.space_group_name_H-M   'P 1'
#
loop_
_entity.id
_entity.type
_entity.pdbx_description
1 polymer ?
#
loop_
_entity_poly.entity_id
_entity_poly.type
_entity_poly.pdbx_seq_one_letter_code
_entity_poly.pdbx_strand_id
1 'polypeptide(L)'
;MGREAKGQKDPLEAVATLPPLEARAHEPPPATGWPAAQRADEPASDAAAASSPDSLSSPVARWFDATPPDAAPAGVARPRRIWSIPLLVAALVLVATARSVTVRALLPLALVAAAVALLARGRRRLLPPAQATRRGLSLDGDQLALQGKGGAAQHVLLATRERFGVTLLATPRRDRIVALLSSGAGMSSVGASFDGPSRRTFAPLLDRASVVGSDDVGLEAIGPDGEPISLGPAALAALLDELTARSPGCLDRFLATDARGATLSLDSLELRAGGRVFDLTAPLEWRAFVFQEALGQALAVYQGTWVRQGTNEIVLVCLLPAMTPAHDAPNASLGPLDRGALRDLRLMQGSPESPPPADQRVAIDRLLMVPIRSALDKAPRPAAQAPRARA
;
A
#
# COMPACT_ATOMS: atom_id res chain seq x y z
N MET A 1 -66.24 2.70 -59.40
CA MET A 1 -65.53 3.48 -58.35
C MET A 1 -65.01 2.50 -57.31
N GLY A 2 -63.77 2.03 -57.46
CA GLY A 2 -63.13 1.06 -56.57
C GLY A 2 -61.83 1.66 -56.03
N ARG A 3 -61.66 1.63 -54.71
CA ARG A 3 -60.49 2.14 -53.99
C ARG A 3 -59.39 1.09 -53.99
N GLU A 4 -58.21 1.45 -54.48
CA GLU A 4 -56.99 0.65 -54.39
C GLU A 4 -56.24 0.96 -53.08
N ALA A 5 -55.79 -0.11 -52.43
CA ALA A 5 -55.01 -0.10 -51.21
C ALA A 5 -53.52 0.14 -51.51
N LYS A 6 -52.91 1.08 -50.78
CA LYS A 6 -51.49 1.43 -50.86
C LYS A 6 -50.66 0.43 -50.04
N GLY A 7 -49.72 -0.23 -50.71
CA GLY A 7 -48.78 -1.17 -50.11
C GLY A 7 -47.72 -0.50 -49.23
N GLN A 8 -47.45 -1.16 -48.11
CA GLN A 8 -46.36 -0.90 -47.17
C GLN A 8 -45.22 -1.84 -47.54
N LYS A 9 -44.01 -1.29 -47.74
CA LYS A 9 -42.79 -2.03 -48.06
C LYS A 9 -41.77 -1.79 -46.96
N ASP A 10 -41.46 -2.86 -46.21
CA ASP A 10 -40.37 -2.91 -45.23
C ASP A 10 -39.00 -2.84 -45.93
N PRO A 11 -38.02 -2.13 -45.36
CA PRO A 11 -36.61 -2.31 -45.68
C PRO A 11 -35.89 -3.03 -44.52
N LEU A 12 -35.85 -4.35 -44.58
CA LEU A 12 -34.89 -5.16 -43.86
C LEU A 12 -34.22 -6.08 -44.88
N GLU A 13 -33.01 -5.73 -45.32
CA GLU A 13 -31.98 -6.69 -45.78
C GLU A 13 -30.76 -5.93 -46.30
N ALA A 14 -29.77 -5.74 -45.42
CA ALA A 14 -28.37 -5.52 -45.80
C ALA A 14 -27.48 -5.90 -44.61
N VAL A 15 -27.51 -7.17 -44.22
CA VAL A 15 -26.51 -7.73 -43.30
C VAL A 15 -25.29 -8.08 -44.14
N ALA A 16 -24.24 -7.28 -43.99
CA ALA A 16 -22.95 -7.53 -44.61
C ALA A 16 -22.29 -8.75 -43.96
N THR A 17 -22.13 -9.81 -44.74
CA THR A 17 -21.39 -11.02 -44.38
C THR A 17 -19.91 -10.69 -44.27
N LEU A 18 -19.36 -10.71 -43.06
CA LEU A 18 -17.90 -10.61 -42.83
C LEU A 18 -17.21 -11.93 -43.20
N PRO A 19 -16.00 -11.89 -43.79
CA PRO A 19 -15.24 -13.09 -44.10
C PRO A 19 -14.71 -13.77 -42.83
N PRO A 20 -14.50 -15.10 -42.85
CA PRO A 20 -13.99 -15.86 -41.71
C PRO A 20 -12.53 -15.49 -41.40
N LEU A 21 -12.26 -15.19 -40.13
CA LEU A 21 -10.93 -15.03 -39.57
C LEU A 21 -10.21 -16.39 -39.56
N GLU A 22 -9.32 -16.60 -40.53
CA GLU A 22 -8.35 -17.68 -40.49
C GLU A 22 -7.38 -17.44 -39.33
N ALA A 23 -7.46 -18.29 -38.31
CA ALA A 23 -6.51 -18.36 -37.22
C ALA A 23 -5.13 -18.81 -37.74
N ARG A 24 -4.28 -17.85 -38.09
CA ARG A 24 -2.85 -18.09 -38.23
C ARG A 24 -2.27 -18.29 -36.84
N ALA A 25 -1.98 -19.56 -36.51
CA ALA A 25 -1.14 -19.93 -35.40
C ALA A 25 0.22 -19.23 -35.56
N HIS A 26 0.49 -18.22 -34.75
CA HIS A 26 1.83 -17.65 -34.62
C HIS A 26 2.69 -18.63 -33.85
N GLU A 27 3.57 -19.30 -34.58
CA GLU A 27 4.72 -20.02 -34.07
C GLU A 27 5.60 -19.04 -33.26
N PRO A 28 5.94 -19.34 -32.00
CA PRO A 28 6.79 -18.47 -31.19
C PRO A 28 8.20 -18.45 -31.77
N PRO A 29 8.86 -17.28 -31.84
CA PRO A 29 10.24 -17.20 -32.31
C PRO A 29 11.18 -17.99 -31.37
N PRO A 30 12.23 -18.63 -31.91
CA PRO A 30 13.18 -19.38 -31.10
C PRO A 30 13.92 -18.46 -30.13
N ALA A 31 13.99 -18.89 -28.87
CA ALA A 31 14.78 -18.27 -27.81
C ALA A 31 16.27 -18.28 -28.20
N THR A 32 16.70 -17.22 -28.87
CA THR A 32 18.11 -16.93 -29.10
C THR A 32 18.68 -16.34 -27.82
N GLY A 33 19.26 -17.21 -27.00
CA GLY A 33 20.03 -16.82 -25.83
C GLY A 33 21.16 -15.88 -26.24
N TRP A 34 21.07 -14.63 -25.80
CA TRP A 34 22.19 -13.72 -25.81
C TRP A 34 23.09 -14.05 -24.62
N PRO A 35 24.39 -14.30 -24.84
CA PRO A 35 25.31 -14.60 -23.75
C PRO A 35 25.49 -13.38 -22.87
N ALA A 36 25.37 -13.60 -21.55
CA ALA A 36 25.76 -12.65 -20.53
C ALA A 36 27.22 -12.25 -20.75
N ALA A 37 27.44 -10.98 -21.07
CA ALA A 37 28.77 -10.40 -21.10
C ALA A 37 29.35 -10.45 -19.67
N GLN A 38 30.31 -11.35 -19.48
CA GLN A 38 31.24 -11.35 -18.34
C GLN A 38 31.94 -9.99 -18.31
N ARG A 39 31.70 -9.21 -17.25
CA ARG A 39 32.62 -8.14 -16.86
C ARG A 39 33.78 -8.77 -16.11
N ALA A 40 34.94 -8.72 -16.74
CA ALA A 40 36.23 -8.91 -16.13
C ALA A 40 36.68 -7.63 -15.40
N ASP A 41 37.51 -7.86 -14.39
CA ASP A 41 38.49 -6.95 -13.77
C ASP A 41 38.01 -5.93 -12.73
N GLU A 42 37.96 -6.39 -11.48
CA GLU A 42 38.30 -5.57 -10.31
C GLU A 42 39.42 -6.29 -9.54
N PRO A 43 40.59 -5.66 -9.29
CA PRO A 43 41.77 -6.36 -8.78
C PRO A 43 41.66 -6.66 -7.29
N ALA A 44 42.04 -7.89 -6.96
CA ALA A 44 42.24 -8.42 -5.62
C ALA A 44 43.18 -7.54 -4.79
N SER A 45 42.75 -7.17 -3.59
CA SER A 45 43.60 -6.69 -2.51
C SER A 45 43.63 -7.75 -1.41
N ASP A 46 44.85 -8.02 -0.98
CA ASP A 46 45.30 -9.17 -0.21
C ASP A 46 44.64 -9.37 1.14
N ALA A 47 44.61 -10.67 1.47
CA ALA A 47 44.33 -11.25 2.76
C ALA A 47 45.16 -10.62 3.89
N ALA A 48 44.46 -10.22 4.95
CA ALA A 48 44.99 -10.20 6.31
C ALA A 48 44.08 -11.06 7.18
N ALA A 49 44.61 -12.22 7.57
CA ALA A 49 44.06 -13.08 8.59
C ALA A 49 44.05 -12.36 9.94
N ALA A 50 42.92 -12.37 10.65
CA ALA A 50 42.85 -12.55 12.10
C ALA A 50 41.41 -12.57 12.61
N SER A 51 41.20 -13.44 13.60
CA SER A 51 40.15 -13.43 14.63
C SER A 51 38.72 -13.70 14.18
N SER A 52 38.29 -14.94 14.48
CA SER A 52 36.90 -15.33 14.71
C SER A 52 36.20 -14.28 15.59
N PRO A 53 35.07 -13.69 15.16
CA PRO A 53 34.29 -12.85 16.05
C PRO A 53 33.55 -13.76 17.02
N ASP A 54 33.71 -13.42 18.30
CA ASP A 54 32.90 -13.86 19.41
C ASP A 54 31.42 -13.97 19.03
N SER A 55 30.74 -14.93 19.65
CA SER A 55 29.30 -15.13 19.63
C SER A 55 28.56 -13.88 20.15
N LEU A 56 28.47 -12.86 19.30
CA LEU A 56 27.56 -11.74 19.45
C LEU A 56 26.16 -12.34 19.47
N SER A 57 25.49 -12.17 20.60
CA SER A 57 24.08 -12.51 20.80
C SER A 57 23.29 -12.14 19.56
N SER A 58 22.80 -13.13 18.82
CA SER A 58 21.96 -12.90 17.65
C SER A 58 20.86 -11.90 18.06
N PRO A 59 20.68 -10.79 17.32
CA PRO A 59 19.66 -9.82 17.65
C PRO A 59 18.32 -10.55 17.77
N VAL A 60 17.66 -10.38 18.91
CA VAL A 60 16.40 -11.06 19.20
C VAL A 60 15.41 -10.71 18.09
N ALA A 61 15.00 -11.72 17.32
CA ALA A 61 14.02 -11.56 16.25
C ALA A 61 12.77 -10.83 16.78
N ARG A 62 12.43 -9.70 16.17
CA ARG A 62 11.27 -8.90 16.57
C ARG A 62 10.04 -9.38 15.81
N TRP A 63 8.98 -9.68 16.56
CA TRP A 63 7.75 -10.23 16.03
C TRP A 63 6.62 -9.19 15.97
N PHE A 64 5.87 -9.19 14.87
CA PHE A 64 4.68 -8.36 14.67
C PHE A 64 3.51 -9.26 14.29
N ASP A 65 2.53 -9.40 15.20
CA ASP A 65 1.34 -10.22 14.97
C ASP A 65 0.50 -9.64 13.82
N ALA A 66 0.20 -10.46 12.81
CA ALA A 66 -0.76 -10.09 11.78
C ALA A 66 -2.18 -10.17 12.34
N THR A 67 -2.97 -9.15 12.03
CA THR A 67 -4.41 -9.12 12.29
C THR A 67 -5.07 -10.16 11.37
N PRO A 68 -5.96 -11.02 11.90
CA PRO A 68 -6.69 -11.98 11.07
C PRO A 68 -7.48 -11.25 9.96
N PRO A 69 -7.56 -11.79 8.73
CA PRO A 69 -8.29 -11.17 7.62
C PRO A 69 -9.79 -10.98 7.97
N ASP A 70 -10.37 -11.92 8.70
CA ASP A 70 -11.79 -11.89 9.14
C ASP A 70 -12.04 -11.05 10.42
N ALA A 71 -11.00 -10.45 11.00
CA ALA A 71 -11.20 -9.58 12.14
C ALA A 71 -11.88 -8.30 11.66
N ALA A 72 -13.21 -8.24 11.83
CA ALA A 72 -13.99 -7.04 11.52
C ALA A 72 -13.26 -5.79 12.05
N PRO A 73 -13.09 -4.74 11.23
CA PRO A 73 -12.39 -3.52 11.65
C PRO A 73 -13.04 -3.06 12.92
N ALA A 74 -12.28 -3.00 14.03
CA ALA A 74 -12.78 -2.93 15.41
C ALA A 74 -14.00 -1.99 15.53
N GLY A 75 -15.16 -2.55 15.26
CA GLY A 75 -16.37 -1.78 15.06
C GLY A 75 -16.83 -1.46 16.44
N VAL A 76 -16.63 -0.19 16.83
CA VAL A 76 -17.05 0.45 18.10
C VAL A 76 -17.35 -0.63 19.13
N ALA A 77 -16.31 -1.19 19.74
CA ALA A 77 -16.49 -2.20 20.78
C ALA A 77 -17.45 -1.60 21.81
N ARG A 78 -18.74 -1.99 21.72
CA ARG A 78 -19.79 -1.47 22.59
C ARG A 78 -19.25 -1.68 24.00
N PRO A 79 -19.20 -0.63 24.84
CA PRO A 79 -18.54 -0.71 26.12
C PRO A 79 -19.32 -1.69 27.02
N ARG A 80 -19.01 -2.99 26.90
CA ARG A 80 -19.49 -4.06 27.77
C ARG A 80 -19.07 -3.81 29.23
N ARG A 81 -18.15 -2.87 29.46
CA ARG A 81 -17.71 -2.37 30.76
C ARG A 81 -18.74 -1.48 31.47
N ILE A 82 -19.75 -0.93 30.78
CA ILE A 82 -20.78 -0.08 31.42
C ILE A 82 -21.81 -0.92 32.20
N TRP A 83 -22.00 -2.20 31.84
CA TRP A 83 -22.99 -3.06 32.52
C TRP A 83 -22.44 -3.84 33.72
N SER A 84 -21.11 -3.90 33.91
CA SER A 84 -20.53 -4.61 35.06
C SER A 84 -20.78 -3.89 36.39
N ILE A 85 -20.86 -2.55 36.36
CA ILE A 85 -21.11 -1.74 37.56
C ILE A 85 -22.55 -1.93 38.09
N PRO A 86 -23.63 -1.76 37.29
CA PRO A 86 -24.99 -1.95 37.78
C PRO A 86 -25.27 -3.39 38.22
N LEU A 87 -24.68 -4.41 37.57
CA LEU A 87 -24.82 -5.81 37.99
C LEU A 87 -24.16 -6.07 39.36
N LEU A 88 -22.99 -5.47 39.62
CA LEU A 88 -22.30 -5.60 40.90
C LEU A 88 -23.07 -4.89 42.03
N VAL A 89 -23.63 -3.71 41.74
CA VAL A 89 -24.49 -2.97 42.68
C VAL A 89 -25.77 -3.76 42.97
N ALA A 90 -26.43 -4.32 41.94
CA ALA A 90 -27.63 -5.14 42.12
C ALA A 90 -27.35 -6.40 42.98
N ALA A 91 -26.21 -7.06 42.76
CA ALA A 91 -25.80 -8.20 43.56
C ALA A 91 -25.59 -7.81 45.03
N LEU A 92 -24.95 -6.68 45.32
CA LEU A 92 -24.74 -6.17 46.69
C LEU A 92 -26.06 -5.83 47.40
N VAL A 93 -27.01 -5.19 46.70
CA VAL A 93 -28.34 -4.87 47.25
C VAL A 93 -29.12 -6.15 47.56
N LEU A 94 -29.00 -7.18 46.71
CA LEU A 94 -29.68 -8.46 46.91
C LEU A 94 -29.10 -9.24 48.10
N VAL A 95 -27.80 -9.14 48.38
CA VAL A 95 -27.17 -9.67 49.62
C VAL A 95 -27.73 -8.96 50.85
N ALA A 96 -27.78 -7.63 50.82
CA ALA A 96 -28.16 -6.82 51.98
C ALA A 96 -29.63 -7.05 52.38
N THR A 97 -30.52 -7.21 51.39
CA THR A 97 -31.98 -7.33 51.59
C THR A 97 -32.46 -8.76 51.85
N ALA A 98 -31.65 -9.79 51.59
CA ALA A 98 -32.03 -11.17 51.84
C ALA A 98 -32.18 -11.46 53.36
N ARG A 99 -33.39 -11.89 53.77
CA ARG A 99 -33.72 -12.31 55.15
C ARG A 99 -33.16 -13.69 55.52
N SER A 100 -32.75 -14.48 54.54
CA SER A 100 -32.27 -15.84 54.75
C SER A 100 -30.77 -15.87 55.05
N VAL A 101 -30.40 -16.46 56.19
CA VAL A 101 -29.00 -16.65 56.63
C VAL A 101 -28.20 -17.48 55.61
N THR A 102 -28.84 -18.45 54.94
CA THR A 102 -28.17 -19.28 53.92
C THR A 102 -27.78 -18.48 52.67
N VAL A 103 -28.59 -17.50 52.25
CA VAL A 103 -28.28 -16.63 51.11
C VAL A 103 -27.13 -15.67 51.44
N ARG A 104 -27.07 -15.17 52.68
CA ARG A 104 -25.97 -14.30 53.15
C ARG A 104 -24.62 -15.01 53.22
N ALA A 105 -24.60 -16.31 53.50
CA ALA A 105 -23.37 -17.09 53.56
C ALA A 105 -22.91 -17.60 52.18
N LEU A 106 -23.83 -18.06 51.32
CA LEU A 106 -23.46 -18.70 50.06
C LEU A 106 -23.16 -17.72 48.92
N LEU A 107 -23.81 -16.55 48.87
CA LEU A 107 -23.57 -15.58 47.81
C LEU A 107 -22.15 -14.97 47.80
N PRO A 108 -21.56 -14.54 48.93
CA PRO A 108 -20.18 -14.04 48.92
C PRO A 108 -19.19 -15.14 48.54
N LEU A 109 -19.43 -16.38 48.95
CA LEU A 109 -18.59 -17.52 48.58
C LEU A 109 -18.62 -17.78 47.06
N ALA A 110 -19.81 -17.73 46.45
CA ALA A 110 -19.99 -17.87 45.01
C ALA A 110 -19.35 -16.71 44.22
N LEU A 111 -19.46 -15.48 44.72
CA LEU A 111 -18.82 -14.31 44.10
C LEU A 111 -17.29 -14.37 44.18
N VAL A 112 -16.73 -14.80 45.30
CA VAL A 112 -15.28 -15.01 45.44
C VAL A 112 -14.81 -16.12 44.50
N ALA A 113 -15.53 -17.24 44.43
CA ALA A 113 -15.21 -18.33 43.50
C ALA A 113 -15.27 -17.86 42.04
N ALA A 114 -16.27 -17.07 41.66
CA ALA A 114 -16.39 -16.50 40.32
C ALA A 114 -15.26 -15.50 40.02
N ALA A 115 -14.89 -14.65 40.98
CA ALA A 115 -13.78 -13.69 40.84
C ALA A 115 -12.43 -14.42 40.69
N VAL A 116 -12.18 -15.45 41.50
CA VAL A 116 -10.98 -16.30 41.40
C VAL A 116 -10.95 -17.05 40.06
N ALA A 117 -12.07 -17.60 39.62
CA ALA A 117 -12.16 -18.26 38.31
C ALA A 117 -11.89 -17.29 37.15
N LEU A 118 -12.38 -16.05 37.22
CA LEU A 118 -12.11 -15.00 36.23
C LEU A 118 -10.65 -14.55 36.26
N LEU A 119 -10.05 -14.39 37.43
CA LEU A 119 -8.61 -14.09 37.60
C LEU A 119 -7.72 -15.22 37.08
N ALA A 120 -8.09 -16.48 37.35
CA ALA A 120 -7.39 -17.66 36.84
C ALA A 120 -7.51 -17.78 35.31
N ARG A 121 -8.69 -17.49 34.74
CA ARG A 121 -8.89 -17.39 33.27
C ARG A 121 -8.11 -16.23 32.65
N GLY A 122 -8.00 -15.12 33.35
CA GLY A 122 -7.18 -13.97 32.96
C GLY A 122 -5.69 -14.31 32.95
N ARG A 123 -5.19 -15.01 33.98
CA ARG A 123 -3.80 -15.47 34.06
C ARG A 123 -3.43 -16.52 33.01
N ARG A 124 -4.35 -17.44 32.68
CA ARG A 124 -4.13 -18.40 31.57
C ARG A 124 -4.06 -17.75 30.19
N ARG A 125 -4.52 -16.51 30.03
CA ARG A 125 -4.34 -15.71 28.81
C ARG A 125 -3.02 -14.92 28.77
N LEU A 126 -2.24 -14.91 29.86
CA LEU A 126 -0.95 -14.22 29.94
C LEU A 126 0.24 -15.13 29.61
N LEU A 127 0.04 -16.44 29.47
CA LEU A 127 1.04 -17.32 28.86
C LEU A 127 1.02 -17.05 27.35
N PRO A 128 2.13 -16.58 26.75
CA PRO A 128 2.21 -16.42 25.30
C PRO A 128 1.94 -17.80 24.68
N PRO A 129 0.90 -17.97 23.85
CA PRO A 129 0.77 -19.21 23.10
C PRO A 129 2.03 -19.35 22.23
N ALA A 130 2.55 -20.56 22.15
CA ALA A 130 3.74 -20.88 21.36
C ALA A 130 3.65 -20.21 19.98
N GLN A 131 4.62 -19.35 19.69
CA GLN A 131 4.67 -18.48 18.50
C GLN A 131 4.47 -19.25 17.18
N ALA A 132 4.76 -20.55 17.16
CA ALA A 132 4.69 -21.47 16.02
C ALA A 132 3.30 -21.63 15.34
N THR A 133 2.24 -21.02 15.84
CA THR A 133 0.89 -21.13 15.24
C THR A 133 0.33 -19.82 14.70
N ARG A 134 1.05 -18.69 14.83
CA ARG A 134 0.53 -17.37 14.47
C ARG A 134 1.13 -16.87 13.16
N ARG A 135 0.26 -16.37 12.28
CA ARG A 135 0.69 -15.62 11.10
C ARG A 135 1.18 -14.24 11.55
N GLY A 136 2.32 -13.81 11.03
CA GLY A 136 2.90 -12.54 11.43
C GLY A 136 4.16 -12.21 10.65
N LEU A 137 4.73 -11.04 10.95
CA LEU A 137 6.00 -10.62 10.39
C LEU A 137 7.09 -10.82 11.43
N SER A 138 8.17 -11.48 11.02
CA SER A 138 9.41 -11.55 11.79
C SER A 138 10.44 -10.66 11.14
N LEU A 139 10.99 -9.72 11.91
CA LEU A 139 12.19 -8.99 11.56
C LEU A 139 13.36 -9.65 12.30
N ASP A 140 14.07 -10.54 11.61
CA ASP A 140 15.20 -11.29 12.13
C ASP A 140 16.46 -10.96 11.33
N GLY A 141 17.55 -10.67 12.04
CA GLY A 141 18.79 -10.19 11.43
C GLY A 141 18.50 -9.03 10.49
N ASP A 142 18.69 -9.23 9.19
CA ASP A 142 18.52 -8.24 8.13
C ASP A 142 17.40 -8.59 7.15
N GLN A 143 16.40 -9.35 7.60
CA GLN A 143 15.28 -9.77 6.77
C GLN A 143 13.97 -9.55 7.49
N LEU A 144 13.04 -8.88 6.81
CA LEU A 144 11.63 -8.91 7.16
C LEU A 144 10.97 -10.03 6.38
N ALA A 145 10.42 -11.00 7.10
CA ALA A 145 9.76 -12.14 6.50
C ALA A 145 8.34 -12.31 7.03
N LEU A 146 7.44 -12.74 6.15
CA LEU A 146 6.12 -13.25 6.51
C LEU A 146 6.26 -14.71 6.93
N GLN A 147 5.80 -15.01 8.13
CA GLN A 147 5.60 -16.39 8.60
C GLN A 147 4.12 -16.73 8.49
N GLY A 148 3.80 -17.75 7.70
CA GLY A 148 2.43 -18.22 7.53
C GLY A 148 1.92 -19.01 8.73
N LYS A 149 0.63 -19.36 8.71
CA LYS A 149 0.00 -20.12 9.79
C LYS A 149 0.48 -21.59 9.78
N GLY A 150 0.78 -22.14 10.96
CA GLY A 150 1.02 -23.58 11.13
C GLY A 150 2.29 -24.12 10.47
N GLY A 151 3.36 -23.32 10.40
CA GLY A 151 4.63 -23.74 9.80
C GLY A 151 4.65 -23.68 8.26
N ALA A 152 3.71 -22.96 7.65
CA ALA A 152 3.78 -22.62 6.23
C ALA A 152 5.09 -21.88 5.89
N ALA A 153 5.50 -21.96 4.63
CA ALA A 153 6.77 -21.44 4.15
C ALA A 153 6.97 -19.97 4.55
N GLN A 154 8.19 -19.65 4.97
CA GLN A 154 8.61 -18.29 5.25
C GLN A 154 8.85 -17.56 3.92
N HIS A 155 8.25 -16.38 3.76
CA HIS A 155 8.45 -15.54 2.58
C HIS A 155 9.19 -14.27 2.96
N VAL A 156 10.36 -14.04 2.39
CA VAL A 156 11.11 -12.80 2.59
C VAL A 156 10.40 -11.68 1.85
N LEU A 157 9.97 -10.65 2.58
CA LEU A 157 9.31 -9.46 2.03
C LEU A 157 10.30 -8.34 1.73
N LEU A 158 11.37 -8.26 2.53
CA LEU A 158 12.36 -7.19 2.44
C LEU A 158 13.71 -7.64 3.03
N ALA A 159 14.79 -7.45 2.28
CA ALA A 159 16.15 -7.53 2.81
C ALA A 159 16.60 -6.13 3.26
N THR A 160 16.88 -5.94 4.55
CA THR A 160 17.26 -4.64 5.12
C THR A 160 18.75 -4.34 5.03
N ARG A 161 19.57 -5.34 4.63
CA ARG A 161 20.99 -5.16 4.32
C ARG A 161 21.21 -4.32 3.07
N GLU A 162 20.32 -4.47 2.11
CA GLU A 162 20.36 -3.75 0.85
C GLU A 162 19.60 -2.43 0.96
N ARG A 163 19.76 -1.57 -0.05
CA ARG A 163 19.01 -0.33 -0.10
C ARG A 163 17.53 -0.62 -0.33
N PHE A 164 16.70 -0.19 0.60
CA PHE A 164 15.24 -0.31 0.51
C PHE A 164 14.54 1.03 0.76
N GLY A 165 13.28 1.10 0.35
CA GLY A 165 12.39 2.23 0.54
C GLY A 165 11.01 1.79 1.03
N VAL A 166 10.31 2.67 1.72
CA VAL A 166 8.99 2.45 2.30
C VAL A 166 8.10 3.62 1.92
N THR A 167 7.10 3.39 1.09
CA THR A 167 6.12 4.41 0.71
C THR A 167 4.82 4.19 1.47
N LEU A 168 4.35 5.21 2.18
CA LEU A 168 3.07 5.15 2.89
C LEU A 168 1.94 5.64 1.99
N LEU A 169 0.93 4.81 1.82
CA LEU A 169 -0.26 5.08 1.02
C LEU A 169 -1.48 5.01 1.93
N ALA A 170 -2.45 5.90 1.76
CA ALA A 170 -3.67 5.91 2.55
C ALA A 170 -4.91 5.98 1.66
N THR A 171 -6.02 5.43 2.16
CA THR A 171 -7.34 5.70 1.58
C THR A 171 -7.72 7.17 1.76
N PRO A 172 -8.67 7.72 0.97
CA PRO A 172 -9.13 9.10 1.13
C PRO A 172 -9.72 9.40 2.51
N ARG A 173 -10.25 8.37 3.19
CA ARG A 173 -10.81 8.47 4.55
C ARG A 173 -9.76 8.28 5.65
N ARG A 174 -8.52 7.96 5.28
CA ARG A 174 -7.41 7.69 6.20
C ARG A 174 -7.73 6.63 7.25
N ASP A 175 -8.65 5.73 6.93
CA ASP A 175 -9.04 4.58 7.75
C ASP A 175 -8.21 3.33 7.42
N ARG A 176 -7.38 3.39 6.38
CA ARG A 176 -6.40 2.37 6.04
C ARG A 176 -5.10 3.03 5.57
N ILE A 177 -3.97 2.53 6.05
CA ILE A 177 -2.63 2.80 5.51
C ILE A 177 -2.07 1.50 4.96
N VAL A 178 -1.34 1.59 3.86
CA VAL A 178 -0.45 0.54 3.37
C VAL A 178 0.97 1.08 3.29
N ALA A 179 1.91 0.37 3.91
CA ALA A 179 3.33 0.54 3.73
C ALA A 179 3.78 -0.33 2.55
N LEU A 180 4.09 0.30 1.43
CA LEU A 180 4.70 -0.33 0.27
C LEU A 180 6.22 -0.41 0.49
N LEU A 181 6.69 -1.61 0.79
CA LEU A 181 8.10 -1.96 0.95
C LEU A 181 8.70 -2.21 -0.43
N SER A 182 9.83 -1.60 -0.72
CA SER A 182 10.43 -1.62 -2.05
C SER A 182 11.94 -1.84 -1.95
N SER A 183 12.48 -2.73 -2.79
CA SER A 183 13.90 -3.10 -2.83
C SER A 183 14.31 -3.55 -4.22
N GLY A 184 15.59 -3.88 -4.42
CA GLY A 184 16.06 -4.48 -5.68
C GLY A 184 15.40 -5.82 -6.00
N ALA A 185 14.90 -6.54 -4.99
CA ALA A 185 14.21 -7.82 -5.17
C ALA A 185 12.73 -7.67 -5.59
N GLY A 186 12.14 -6.48 -5.42
CA GLY A 186 10.74 -6.22 -5.75
C GLY A 186 9.99 -5.39 -4.70
N MET A 187 8.67 -5.41 -4.80
CA MET A 187 7.77 -4.68 -3.92
C MET A 187 6.88 -5.64 -3.12
N SER A 188 6.63 -5.31 -1.86
CA SER A 188 5.72 -6.00 -0.96
C SER A 188 4.92 -4.98 -0.17
N SER A 189 3.76 -5.35 0.36
CA SER A 189 2.88 -4.39 1.04
C SER A 189 2.42 -4.90 2.40
N VAL A 190 2.31 -3.98 3.36
CA VAL A 190 1.82 -4.26 4.72
C VAL A 190 0.80 -3.20 5.09
N GLY A 191 -0.43 -3.61 5.38
CA GLY A 191 -1.54 -2.73 5.73
C GLY A 191 -1.72 -2.52 7.23
N ALA A 192 -2.46 -1.49 7.59
CA ALA A 192 -3.10 -1.34 8.90
C ALA A 192 -4.41 -0.54 8.77
N SER A 193 -5.40 -0.89 9.58
CA SER A 193 -6.69 -0.18 9.64
C SER A 193 -6.76 0.71 10.88
N PHE A 194 -7.28 1.92 10.72
CA PHE A 194 -7.34 2.95 11.74
C PHE A 194 -8.79 3.35 12.04
N ASP A 195 -9.20 3.16 13.30
CA ASP A 195 -10.48 3.65 13.80
C ASP A 195 -10.40 5.13 14.25
N GLY A 196 -11.51 5.72 14.69
CA GLY A 196 -11.56 7.13 15.12
C GLY A 196 -10.51 7.52 16.17
N PRO A 197 -10.38 6.79 17.29
CA PRO A 197 -9.31 7.01 18.27
C PRO A 197 -7.91 6.81 17.70
N SER A 198 -7.66 5.72 16.97
CA SER A 198 -6.32 5.43 16.43
C SER A 198 -5.89 6.46 15.38
N ARG A 199 -6.81 6.96 14.55
CA ARG A 199 -6.51 8.05 13.59
C ARG A 199 -6.00 9.30 14.28
N ARG A 200 -6.51 9.64 15.47
CA ARG A 200 -6.00 10.77 16.24
C ARG A 200 -4.62 10.49 16.84
N THR A 201 -4.44 9.31 17.42
CA THR A 201 -3.16 8.91 18.04
C THR A 201 -2.03 8.84 17.01
N PHE A 202 -2.32 8.34 15.80
CA PHE A 202 -1.35 8.14 14.73
C PHE A 202 -1.48 9.18 13.61
N ALA A 203 -2.03 10.35 13.90
CA ALA A 203 -2.14 11.45 12.93
C ALA A 203 -0.79 11.82 12.26
N PRO A 204 0.35 11.88 12.98
CA PRO A 204 1.64 12.17 12.34
C PRO A 204 2.06 11.13 11.30
N LEU A 205 1.73 9.85 11.53
CA LEU A 205 2.00 8.78 10.56
C LEU A 205 1.09 8.92 9.34
N LEU A 206 -0.19 9.22 9.59
CA LEU A 206 -1.18 9.45 8.54
C LEU A 206 -0.82 10.66 7.67
N ASP A 207 -0.30 11.73 8.25
CA ASP A 207 0.09 12.95 7.52
C ASP A 207 1.26 12.71 6.55
N ARG A 208 2.07 11.67 6.77
CA ARG A 208 3.14 11.26 5.84
C ARG A 208 2.63 10.41 4.68
N ALA A 209 1.44 9.82 4.78
CA ALA A 209 0.90 8.94 3.78
C ALA A 209 0.27 9.72 2.61
N SER A 210 0.63 9.31 1.38
CA SER A 210 0.02 9.82 0.16
C SER A 210 -1.36 9.21 -0.04
N VAL A 211 -2.36 10.02 -0.33
CA VAL A 211 -3.73 9.56 -0.57
C VAL A 211 -3.86 9.01 -1.99
N VAL A 212 -4.29 7.75 -2.10
CA VAL A 212 -4.57 7.08 -3.37
C VAL A 212 -6.05 6.68 -3.45
N GLY A 213 -6.52 6.27 -4.63
CA GLY A 213 -7.92 5.90 -4.82
C GLY A 213 -8.26 4.62 -4.06
N SER A 214 -9.48 4.49 -3.54
CA SER A 214 -9.89 3.28 -2.81
C SER A 214 -9.85 2.01 -3.69
N ASP A 215 -10.00 2.16 -5.01
CA ASP A 215 -10.02 1.08 -5.99
C ASP A 215 -8.60 0.61 -6.40
N ASP A 216 -7.57 1.03 -5.66
CA ASP A 216 -6.21 0.53 -5.80
C ASP A 216 -6.07 -0.86 -5.18
N VAL A 217 -5.91 -1.92 -6.00
CA VAL A 217 -5.64 -3.30 -5.54
C VAL A 217 -4.45 -3.34 -4.57
N GLY A 218 -3.47 -2.45 -4.75
CA GLY A 218 -2.34 -2.30 -3.83
C GLY A 218 -2.72 -1.94 -2.39
N LEU A 219 -3.89 -1.34 -2.17
CA LEU A 219 -4.38 -1.03 -0.83
C LEU A 219 -4.82 -2.29 -0.06
N GLU A 220 -5.08 -3.41 -0.74
CA GLU A 220 -5.46 -4.66 -0.06
C GLU A 220 -4.30 -5.29 0.71
N ALA A 221 -3.06 -4.89 0.41
CA ALA A 221 -1.84 -5.41 1.02
C ALA A 221 -1.73 -6.95 0.96
N ILE A 222 -2.08 -7.53 -0.19
CA ILE A 222 -2.07 -8.99 -0.40
C ILE A 222 -0.63 -9.51 -0.31
N GLY A 223 -0.43 -10.46 0.60
CA GLY A 223 0.86 -11.12 0.79
C GLY A 223 1.15 -12.18 -0.29
N PRO A 224 2.37 -12.72 -0.31
CA PRO A 224 2.74 -13.81 -1.22
C PRO A 224 1.95 -15.11 -0.96
N ASP A 225 1.30 -15.22 0.20
CA ASP A 225 0.38 -16.31 0.56
C ASP A 225 -1.06 -16.09 0.06
N GLY A 226 -1.33 -14.99 -0.68
CA GLY A 226 -2.65 -14.65 -1.20
C GLY A 226 -3.58 -13.99 -0.18
N GLU A 227 -3.12 -13.80 1.06
CA GLU A 227 -3.91 -13.23 2.16
C GLU A 227 -3.44 -11.80 2.50
N PRO A 228 -4.35 -10.87 2.85
CA PRO A 228 -3.97 -9.54 3.30
C PRO A 228 -2.99 -9.57 4.48
N ILE A 229 -1.84 -8.90 4.37
CA ILE A 229 -0.92 -8.66 5.48
C ILE A 229 -1.38 -7.39 6.19
N SER A 230 -2.14 -7.52 7.28
CA SER A 230 -2.63 -6.39 8.06
C SER A 230 -2.05 -6.42 9.47
N LEU A 231 -1.56 -5.29 9.97
CA LEU A 231 -1.07 -5.11 11.34
C LEU A 231 -2.00 -4.19 12.13
N GLY A 232 -1.94 -4.28 13.45
CA GLY A 232 -2.52 -3.23 14.30
C GLY A 232 -1.75 -1.91 14.12
N PRO A 233 -2.39 -0.73 14.26
CA PRO A 233 -1.74 0.57 14.09
C PRO A 233 -0.42 0.75 14.85
N ALA A 234 -0.38 0.31 16.12
CA ALA A 234 0.82 0.38 16.95
C ALA A 234 1.93 -0.56 16.47
N ALA A 235 1.57 -1.74 15.95
CA ALA A 235 2.53 -2.70 15.41
C ALA A 235 3.11 -2.21 14.07
N LEU A 236 2.28 -1.60 13.22
CA LEU A 236 2.77 -0.94 12.00
C LEU A 236 3.73 0.21 12.34
N ALA A 237 3.36 1.10 13.26
CA ALA A 237 4.24 2.20 13.68
C ALA A 237 5.58 1.66 14.21
N ALA A 238 5.56 0.66 15.08
CA ALA A 238 6.76 0.03 15.61
C ALA A 238 7.62 -0.65 14.52
N LEU A 239 7.00 -1.25 13.50
CA LEU A 239 7.73 -1.79 12.35
C LEU A 239 8.41 -0.69 11.55
N LEU A 240 7.72 0.42 11.30
CA LEU A 240 8.28 1.55 10.55
C LEU A 240 9.43 2.23 11.31
N ASP A 241 9.34 2.32 12.64
CA ASP A 241 10.43 2.83 13.48
C ASP A 241 11.67 1.94 13.37
N GLU A 242 11.51 0.61 13.41
CA GLU A 242 12.60 -0.35 13.22
C GLU A 242 13.24 -0.26 11.82
N LEU A 243 12.42 -0.16 10.78
CA LEU A 243 12.91 0.01 9.41
C LEU A 243 13.64 1.35 9.23
N THR A 244 13.17 2.41 9.89
CA THR A 244 13.82 3.74 9.86
C THR A 244 15.14 3.73 10.62
N ALA A 245 15.21 3.03 11.75
CA ALA A 245 16.45 2.87 12.52
C ALA A 245 17.54 2.15 11.71
N ARG A 246 17.14 1.17 10.89
CA ARG A 246 18.06 0.40 10.01
C ARG A 246 18.49 1.17 8.77
N SER A 247 17.59 1.93 8.16
CA SER A 247 17.89 2.77 7.01
C SER A 247 17.23 4.15 7.16
N PRO A 248 17.97 5.14 7.68
CA PRO A 248 17.47 6.51 7.76
C PRO A 248 17.05 7.01 6.38
N GLY A 249 15.86 7.61 6.30
CA GLY A 249 15.29 8.12 5.05
C GLY A 249 14.58 7.07 4.19
N CYS A 250 14.43 5.81 4.65
CA CYS A 250 13.68 4.79 3.89
C CYS A 250 12.23 5.22 3.61
N LEU A 251 11.60 5.99 4.51
CA LEU A 251 10.23 6.50 4.35
C LEU A 251 10.06 7.55 3.22
N ASP A 252 11.16 8.12 2.74
CA ASP A 252 11.18 9.13 1.67
C ASP A 252 11.82 8.56 0.39
N ARG A 253 11.88 7.21 0.31
CA ARG A 253 12.49 6.45 -0.77
C ARG A 253 11.54 5.40 -1.33
N PHE A 254 11.62 5.16 -2.63
CA PHE A 254 11.16 3.89 -3.21
C PHE A 254 12.14 3.39 -4.28
N LEU A 255 12.14 2.08 -4.51
CA LEU A 255 12.91 1.42 -5.56
C LEU A 255 12.00 0.50 -6.38
N ALA A 256 12.00 0.69 -7.68
CA ALA A 256 11.25 -0.12 -8.62
C ALA A 256 12.08 -0.29 -9.90
N THR A 257 11.59 -1.17 -10.77
CA THR A 257 12.07 -1.32 -12.14
C THR A 257 10.95 -0.92 -13.08
N ASP A 258 11.30 -0.21 -14.15
CA ASP A 258 10.33 0.06 -15.21
C ASP A 258 10.09 -1.19 -16.07
N ALA A 259 9.13 -1.11 -16.99
CA ALA A 259 8.80 -2.22 -17.90
C ALA A 259 9.96 -2.66 -18.82
N ARG A 260 11.04 -1.86 -18.93
CA ARG A 260 12.25 -2.17 -19.70
C ARG A 260 13.39 -2.69 -18.80
N GLY A 261 13.13 -2.86 -17.50
CA GLY A 261 14.12 -3.29 -16.51
C GLY A 261 15.08 -2.19 -16.06
N ALA A 262 14.88 -0.94 -16.47
CA ALA A 262 15.70 0.17 -16.00
C ALA A 262 15.26 0.62 -14.61
N THR A 263 16.21 1.17 -13.83
CA THR A 263 15.95 1.61 -12.47
C THR A 263 14.98 2.78 -12.44
N LEU A 264 13.91 2.63 -11.67
CA LEU A 264 12.98 3.67 -11.29
C LEU A 264 13.09 3.86 -9.78
N SER A 265 13.67 4.96 -9.31
CA SER A 265 13.82 5.19 -7.88
C SER A 265 13.63 6.65 -7.52
N LEU A 266 13.10 6.89 -6.33
CA LEU A 266 13.05 8.19 -5.70
C LEU A 266 13.81 8.07 -4.39
N ASP A 267 14.70 9.01 -4.11
CA ASP A 267 15.44 9.10 -2.86
C ASP A 267 15.53 10.56 -2.47
N SER A 268 14.54 11.10 -1.74
CA SER A 268 14.37 12.49 -1.23
C SER A 268 14.92 13.68 -2.03
N LEU A 269 16.20 13.65 -2.40
CA LEU A 269 16.98 14.57 -3.22
C LEU A 269 17.01 14.22 -4.72
N GLU A 270 16.79 12.96 -5.12
CA GLU A 270 16.92 12.52 -6.51
C GLU A 270 15.74 11.67 -6.99
N LEU A 271 15.35 11.86 -8.26
CA LEU A 271 14.47 10.96 -9.01
C LEU A 271 15.27 10.35 -10.17
N ARG A 272 15.29 9.02 -10.27
CA ARG A 272 15.92 8.27 -11.35
C ARG A 272 14.86 7.51 -12.13
N ALA A 273 14.80 7.72 -13.44
CA ALA A 273 13.81 7.07 -14.31
C ALA A 273 14.30 7.07 -15.77
N GLY A 274 14.08 5.97 -16.50
CA GLY A 274 14.43 5.87 -17.92
C GLY A 274 15.91 6.14 -18.21
N GLY A 275 16.80 5.75 -17.29
CA GLY A 275 18.25 6.00 -17.39
C GLY A 275 18.69 7.45 -17.14
N ARG A 276 17.76 8.34 -16.75
CA ARG A 276 18.03 9.75 -16.43
C ARG A 276 17.97 9.97 -14.92
N VAL A 277 18.67 11.01 -14.47
CA VAL A 277 18.69 11.46 -13.06
C VAL A 277 18.20 12.89 -13.02
N PHE A 278 17.28 13.17 -12.09
CA PHE A 278 16.71 14.48 -11.82
C PHE A 278 17.03 14.85 -10.38
N ASP A 279 17.70 15.98 -10.18
CA ASP A 279 18.00 16.55 -8.87
C ASP A 279 16.79 17.35 -8.37
N LEU A 280 16.14 16.88 -7.31
CA LEU A 280 14.98 17.49 -6.69
C LEU A 280 15.34 18.70 -5.81
N THR A 281 16.63 18.94 -5.57
CA THR A 281 17.12 20.13 -4.87
C THR A 281 17.39 21.30 -5.81
N ALA A 282 17.45 21.04 -7.12
CA ALA A 282 17.61 22.05 -8.15
C ALA A 282 16.28 22.39 -8.84
N PRO A 283 16.16 23.57 -9.47
CA PRO A 283 14.96 23.93 -10.20
C PRO A 283 14.59 22.93 -11.29
N LEU A 284 13.34 22.47 -11.29
CA LEU A 284 12.80 21.58 -12.33
C LEU A 284 11.37 21.97 -12.72
N GLU A 285 10.99 21.61 -13.92
CA GLU A 285 9.62 21.77 -14.40
C GLU A 285 8.92 20.42 -14.40
N TRP A 286 7.67 20.40 -13.97
CA TRP A 286 6.84 19.22 -14.08
C TRP A 286 5.37 19.59 -14.26
N ARG A 287 4.61 18.70 -14.89
CA ARG A 287 3.15 18.85 -15.07
C ARG A 287 2.47 17.49 -15.18
N ALA A 288 1.27 17.43 -14.63
CA ALA A 288 0.38 16.27 -14.74
C ALA A 288 -0.55 16.43 -15.95
N PHE A 289 -0.80 15.34 -16.66
CA PHE A 289 -1.74 15.30 -17.78
C PHE A 289 -2.38 13.91 -17.89
N VAL A 290 -3.40 13.80 -18.71
CA VAL A 290 -4.06 12.55 -19.06
C VAL A 290 -4.13 12.42 -20.57
N PHE A 291 -4.02 11.21 -21.10
CA PHE A 291 -4.17 10.96 -22.53
C PHE A 291 -4.88 9.64 -22.76
N GLN A 292 -5.44 9.50 -23.96
CA GLN A 292 -6.12 8.29 -24.39
C GLN A 292 -5.30 7.65 -25.52
N GLU A 293 -5.19 6.33 -25.50
CA GLU A 293 -4.53 5.58 -26.56
C GLU A 293 -5.40 4.38 -26.95
N ALA A 294 -5.57 4.20 -28.26
CA ALA A 294 -6.31 3.08 -28.79
C ALA A 294 -5.46 1.80 -28.68
N LEU A 295 -6.03 0.77 -28.06
CA LEU A 295 -5.46 -0.57 -27.94
C LEU A 295 -6.34 -1.53 -28.74
N GLY A 296 -6.16 -1.54 -30.06
CA GLY A 296 -7.02 -2.29 -30.99
C GLY A 296 -8.45 -1.74 -30.99
N GLN A 297 -9.40 -2.51 -30.45
CA GLN A 297 -10.82 -2.12 -30.34
C GLN A 297 -11.16 -1.47 -28.98
N ALA A 298 -10.20 -1.35 -28.07
CA ALA A 298 -10.39 -0.74 -26.75
C ALA A 298 -9.70 0.63 -26.66
N LEU A 299 -10.18 1.47 -25.74
CA LEU A 299 -9.52 2.73 -25.36
C LEU A 299 -8.94 2.59 -23.95
N ALA A 300 -7.65 2.86 -23.81
CA ALA A 300 -6.99 2.94 -22.52
C ALA A 300 -6.75 4.41 -22.15
N VAL A 301 -7.08 4.78 -20.91
CA VAL A 301 -6.81 6.12 -20.38
C VAL A 301 -5.57 6.04 -19.51
N TYR A 302 -4.60 6.90 -19.76
CA TYR A 302 -3.35 6.96 -19.02
C TYR A 302 -3.23 8.27 -18.26
N GLN A 303 -2.54 8.21 -17.12
CA GLN A 303 -2.02 9.38 -16.44
C GLN A 303 -0.55 9.56 -16.79
N GLY A 304 -0.18 10.78 -17.16
CA GLY A 304 1.18 11.18 -17.47
C GLY A 304 1.72 12.21 -16.47
N THR A 305 3.00 12.11 -16.16
CA THR A 305 3.76 13.14 -15.47
C THR A 305 4.97 13.47 -16.32
N TRP A 306 4.96 14.64 -16.92
CA TRP A 306 6.09 15.17 -17.66
C TRP A 306 7.04 15.87 -16.70
N VAL A 307 8.34 15.59 -16.81
CA VAL A 307 9.39 16.17 -15.96
C VAL A 307 10.54 16.63 -16.84
N ARG A 308 11.03 17.85 -16.61
CA ARG A 308 12.16 18.45 -17.34
C ARG A 308 13.14 19.13 -16.39
N GLN A 309 14.42 18.85 -16.58
CA GLN A 309 15.53 19.54 -15.91
C GLN A 309 16.71 19.67 -16.88
N GLY A 310 17.03 20.90 -17.27
CA GLY A 310 18.03 21.16 -18.31
C GLY A 310 17.64 20.53 -19.64
N THR A 311 18.49 19.66 -20.17
CA THR A 311 18.26 18.88 -21.41
C THR A 311 17.57 17.53 -21.15
N ASN A 312 17.40 17.15 -19.89
CA ASN A 312 16.77 15.89 -19.52
C ASN A 312 15.26 16.06 -19.45
N GLU A 313 14.53 15.22 -20.18
CA GLU A 313 13.08 15.22 -20.23
C GLU A 313 12.58 13.78 -20.17
N ILE A 314 11.55 13.50 -19.39
CA ILE A 314 10.88 12.20 -19.33
C ILE A 314 9.38 12.37 -19.22
N VAL A 315 8.65 11.32 -19.61
CA VAL A 315 7.25 11.16 -19.22
C VAL A 315 7.06 9.87 -18.45
N LEU A 316 6.68 10.00 -17.19
CA LEU A 316 6.21 8.87 -16.38
C LEU A 316 4.75 8.61 -16.70
N VAL A 317 4.39 7.37 -17.03
CA VAL A 317 3.01 7.01 -17.40
C VAL A 317 2.51 5.84 -16.57
N CYS A 318 1.26 5.87 -16.16
CA CYS A 318 0.56 4.72 -15.58
C CYS A 318 -0.87 4.65 -16.13
N LEU A 319 -1.46 3.46 -16.11
CA LEU A 319 -2.86 3.27 -16.49
C LEU A 319 -3.76 3.96 -15.44
N LEU A 320 -4.73 4.75 -15.89
CA LEU A 320 -5.78 5.26 -15.03
C LEU A 320 -6.74 4.09 -14.72
N PRO A 321 -7.14 3.85 -13.46
CA PRO A 321 -8.12 2.82 -13.16
C PRO A 321 -9.41 3.09 -13.94
N ALA A 322 -10.11 2.02 -14.31
CA ALA A 322 -11.48 2.15 -14.75
C ALA A 322 -12.25 2.88 -13.64
N MET A 323 -12.91 3.98 -13.99
CA MET A 323 -13.83 4.70 -13.10
C MET A 323 -15.12 3.87 -12.94
N THR A 324 -14.99 2.61 -12.52
CA THR A 324 -16.14 1.84 -12.06
C THR A 324 -16.49 2.39 -10.68
N PRO A 325 -17.70 2.92 -10.47
CA PRO A 325 -18.09 3.41 -9.16
C PRO A 325 -17.93 2.26 -8.15
N ALA A 326 -17.09 2.49 -7.13
CA ALA A 326 -16.92 1.57 -6.02
C ALA A 326 -18.30 1.18 -5.48
N HIS A 327 -18.53 -0.11 -5.27
CA HIS A 327 -19.77 -0.64 -4.66
C HIS A 327 -19.87 -0.34 -3.14
N ASP A 328 -19.08 0.61 -2.64
CA ASP A 328 -19.11 1.02 -1.25
C ASP A 328 -20.35 1.87 -0.96
N ALA A 329 -21.25 1.24 -0.19
CA ALA A 329 -22.45 1.75 0.47
C ALA A 329 -22.93 3.17 0.10
N PRO A 330 -24.18 3.36 -0.37
CA PRO A 330 -24.75 4.65 -0.82
C PRO A 330 -24.84 5.77 0.23
N ASN A 331 -24.32 5.55 1.44
CA ASN A 331 -24.31 6.48 2.57
C ASN A 331 -22.91 6.81 3.09
N ALA A 332 -21.83 6.44 2.38
CA ALA A 332 -20.49 6.87 2.74
C ALA A 332 -20.32 8.36 2.41
N SER A 333 -20.83 9.25 3.27
CA SER A 333 -20.50 10.66 3.19
C SER A 333 -18.98 10.78 3.21
N LEU A 334 -18.39 11.33 2.15
CA LEU A 334 -17.01 11.79 2.18
C LEU A 334 -16.92 12.69 3.41
N GLY A 335 -16.27 12.20 4.47
CA GLY A 335 -15.97 13.03 5.63
C GLY A 335 -15.17 14.26 5.15
N PRO A 336 -15.02 15.28 6.00
CA PRO A 336 -14.19 16.42 5.64
C PRO A 336 -12.81 15.94 5.21
N LEU A 337 -12.51 16.05 3.92
CA LEU A 337 -11.20 15.71 3.35
C LEU A 337 -10.18 16.64 3.99
N ASP A 338 -9.08 16.09 4.50
CA ASP A 338 -8.01 16.90 5.03
C ASP A 338 -7.21 17.60 3.91
N ARG A 339 -6.39 18.58 4.31
CA ARG A 339 -5.57 19.37 3.39
C ARG A 339 -4.59 18.50 2.59
N GLY A 340 -4.09 17.41 3.17
CA GLY A 340 -3.19 16.47 2.48
C GLY A 340 -3.93 15.73 1.37
N ALA A 341 -5.12 15.21 1.64
CA ALA A 341 -5.97 14.56 0.66
C ALA A 341 -6.35 15.52 -0.48
N LEU A 342 -6.69 16.78 -0.17
CA LEU A 342 -6.95 17.80 -1.20
C LEU A 342 -5.71 18.13 -2.03
N ARG A 343 -4.52 18.18 -1.42
CA ARG A 343 -3.25 18.34 -2.13
C ARG A 343 -3.04 17.17 -3.09
N ASP A 344 -3.16 15.94 -2.62
CA ASP A 344 -2.91 14.73 -3.42
C ASP A 344 -3.92 14.59 -4.56
N LEU A 345 -5.21 14.90 -4.31
CA LEU A 345 -6.23 14.98 -5.36
C LEU A 345 -5.88 16.03 -6.41
N ARG A 346 -5.38 17.20 -6.01
CA ARG A 346 -4.91 18.22 -6.95
C ARG A 346 -3.71 17.74 -7.75
N LEU A 347 -2.77 17.02 -7.13
CA LEU A 347 -1.63 16.43 -7.83
C LEU A 347 -2.08 15.36 -8.84
N MET A 348 -3.23 14.71 -8.61
CA MET A 348 -3.80 13.73 -9.53
C MET A 348 -4.53 14.33 -10.73
N GLN A 349 -4.96 15.59 -10.64
CA GLN A 349 -5.62 16.29 -11.73
C GLN A 349 -4.61 16.61 -12.85
N GLY A 350 -4.89 16.10 -14.04
CA GLY A 350 -4.11 16.38 -15.25
C GLY A 350 -5.00 16.94 -16.36
N SER A 351 -4.45 17.81 -17.18
CA SER A 351 -5.15 18.29 -18.38
C SER A 351 -5.14 17.22 -19.48
N PRO A 352 -6.18 17.12 -20.32
CA PRO A 352 -6.17 16.21 -21.45
C PRO A 352 -5.16 16.66 -22.51
N GLU A 353 -4.30 15.74 -22.95
CA GLU A 353 -3.24 16.00 -23.92
C GLU A 353 -3.08 14.85 -24.92
N SER A 354 -2.36 15.12 -26.00
CA SER A 354 -1.97 14.09 -26.96
C SER A 354 -0.97 13.11 -26.33
N PRO A 355 -1.02 11.82 -26.74
CA PRO A 355 -0.08 10.82 -26.23
C PRO A 355 1.38 11.24 -26.56
N PRO A 356 2.30 11.17 -25.58
CA PRO A 356 3.71 11.50 -25.79
C PRO A 356 4.39 10.44 -26.67
N PRO A 357 5.55 10.72 -27.30
CA PRO A 357 6.34 9.73 -28.03
C PRO A 357 6.73 8.52 -27.15
N ALA A 358 6.66 7.30 -27.70
CA ALA A 358 6.85 6.05 -26.93
C ALA A 358 8.28 5.86 -26.38
N ASP A 359 9.27 6.46 -27.02
CA ASP A 359 10.67 6.48 -26.59
C ASP A 359 10.88 7.30 -25.31
N GLN A 360 10.03 8.30 -25.07
CA GLN A 360 10.08 9.17 -23.89
C GLN A 360 9.30 8.63 -22.68
N ARG A 361 8.45 7.61 -22.90
CA ARG A 361 7.57 7.04 -21.87
C ARG A 361 8.34 6.07 -20.98
N VAL A 362 8.17 6.24 -19.67
CA VAL A 362 8.58 5.30 -18.63
C VAL A 362 7.31 4.83 -17.93
N ALA A 363 6.97 3.56 -18.11
CA ALA A 363 5.81 2.97 -17.43
C ALA A 363 6.14 2.78 -15.94
N ILE A 364 5.24 3.23 -15.08
CA ILE A 364 5.38 3.12 -13.62
C ILE A 364 4.14 2.52 -12.97
N ASP A 365 4.30 1.97 -11.77
CA ASP A 365 3.17 1.56 -10.95
C ASP A 365 2.33 2.78 -10.53
N ARG A 366 1.01 2.65 -10.63
CA ARG A 366 0.05 3.68 -10.24
C ARG A 366 0.23 4.12 -8.79
N LEU A 367 0.56 3.20 -7.89
CA LEU A 367 0.76 3.47 -6.46
C LEU A 367 1.91 4.46 -6.21
N LEU A 368 2.86 4.57 -7.15
CA LEU A 368 4.02 5.44 -7.07
C LEU A 368 3.77 6.82 -7.69
N MET A 369 2.71 7.00 -8.48
CA MET A 369 2.44 8.24 -9.19
C MET A 369 2.23 9.44 -8.24
N VAL A 370 1.39 9.28 -7.21
CA VAL A 370 1.14 10.35 -6.21
C VAL A 370 2.40 10.67 -5.41
N PRO A 371 3.13 9.69 -4.82
CA PRO A 371 4.41 9.94 -4.15
C PRO A 371 5.42 10.71 -5.01
N ILE A 372 5.57 10.35 -6.29
CA ILE A 372 6.48 11.05 -7.21
C ILE A 372 6.03 12.48 -7.42
N ARG A 373 4.75 12.72 -7.73
CA ARG A 373 4.22 14.09 -7.90
C ARG A 373 4.34 14.91 -6.63
N SER A 374 4.16 14.31 -5.46
CA SER A 374 4.32 14.97 -4.16
C SER A 374 5.76 15.41 -3.91
N ALA A 375 6.75 14.62 -4.35
CA ALA A 375 8.17 14.97 -4.31
C ALA A 375 8.52 16.07 -5.32
N LEU A 376 8.04 15.97 -6.57
CA LEU A 376 8.24 16.99 -7.60
C LEU A 376 7.61 18.33 -7.23
N ASP A 377 6.45 18.32 -6.56
CA ASP A 377 5.78 19.55 -6.08
C ASP A 377 6.58 20.26 -4.98
N LYS A 378 7.40 19.53 -4.21
CA LYS A 378 8.31 20.10 -3.19
C LYS A 378 9.61 20.63 -3.79
N ALA A 379 9.98 20.21 -5.00
CA ALA A 379 11.20 20.66 -5.66
C ALA A 379 11.12 22.17 -5.98
N PRO A 380 12.26 22.89 -5.97
CA PRO A 380 12.28 24.29 -6.36
C PRO A 380 11.71 24.45 -7.78
N ARG A 381 10.85 25.44 -7.96
CA ARG A 381 10.38 25.81 -9.30
C ARG A 381 11.36 26.82 -9.90
N PRO A 382 11.60 26.79 -11.23
CA PRO A 382 12.32 27.86 -11.89
C PRO A 382 11.64 29.17 -11.53
N ALA A 383 12.42 30.14 -11.03
CA ALA A 383 11.90 31.48 -10.82
C ALA A 383 11.27 31.91 -12.15
N ALA A 384 9.98 32.24 -12.14
CA ALA A 384 9.33 32.81 -13.31
C ALA A 384 10.20 33.98 -13.73
N GLN A 385 10.86 33.88 -14.89
CA GLN A 385 11.65 34.99 -15.41
C GLN A 385 10.73 36.19 -15.41
N ALA A 386 11.03 37.18 -14.56
CA ALA A 386 10.29 38.42 -14.52
C ALA A 386 10.19 38.90 -15.98
N PRO A 387 8.99 39.23 -16.48
CA PRO A 387 8.83 39.63 -17.87
C PRO A 387 9.78 40.79 -18.07
N ARG A 388 10.83 40.56 -18.87
CA ARG A 388 11.79 41.59 -19.26
C ARG A 388 10.93 42.67 -19.88
N ALA A 389 10.71 43.77 -19.15
CA ALA A 389 10.02 44.93 -19.67
C ALA A 389 10.76 45.31 -20.96
N ARG A 390 10.11 45.10 -22.10
CA ARG A 390 10.59 45.62 -23.38
C ARG A 390 10.53 47.13 -23.24
N ALA A 391 11.69 47.75 -23.01
CA ALA A 391 11.88 49.19 -23.06
C ALA A 391 11.86 49.65 -24.53
#